data_AF-A0A258LCM2-F1
#
_entry.id   AF-A0A258LCM2-F1
#
_cell.length_a   1.000
_cell.length_b   1.000
_cell.length_c   1.000
_cell.angle_alpha   90.00
_cell.angle_beta   90.00
_cell.angle_gamma   90.00
#
_symmetry.space_group_name_H-M   'P 1'
#
loop_
_entity.id
_entity.type
_entity.pdbx_description
1 polymer ?
#
loop_
_entity_poly.entity_id
_entity_poly.type
_entity_poly.pdbx_seq_one_letter_code
_entity_poly.pdbx_strand_id
1 'polypeptide(L)'
;MAKLLSEAGYSTGIFGKWHLGDSYPMRPSDKGFQETLIHKGGGIGQASDPPGNSYFNPILEHNNVRKVFKGYCDDIFADATLSFIDKNKDKPFFAYYATNLPHFPLTVSDKWADPFRKMGLHELNARTYGMVANVDANIGRLLAKLKELGIEDNTIVIFMSDNGPRTKRTKNDLYPDRYSMNLRGTKTSVYENGIRAPFFIKWPAVVPQGIKFTNLAAHIDVMPTLLEACNVPVPKGLKLDGLSLMPLLSAKVKNLPEREIFIQGHAGSEPFKYFHFTVRGQRYKLISPTDDPYGDISRPTDADVKKMIANLELYDIEKDSSEINNIARQHPEIVKSMLTKYENWFDQAIKDRGPDWPQRIYLGTLFQKNVQLSRFDWGGPGAFGKHSNKYGYWEVFSAAARYRITLRFKKIPASGLAFFKYQGLEKNILVSEGKTSVIFDDIELPAGSGRFEAFLKFDSKETGVQFVDVERIN
;
A
#
# COMPACT_ATOMS: atom_id res chain seq x y z
N MET A 1 5.04 11.72 8.10
CA MET A 1 5.89 11.29 9.25
C MET A 1 7.38 11.46 8.97
N ALA A 2 7.99 10.69 8.05
CA ALA A 2 9.45 10.74 7.78
C ALA A 2 9.98 12.17 7.55
N LYS A 3 9.33 12.96 6.69
CA LYS A 3 9.67 14.38 6.48
C LYS A 3 9.77 15.19 7.79
N LEU A 4 8.77 15.12 8.66
CA LEU A 4 8.77 15.87 9.92
C LEU A 4 9.90 15.43 10.87
N LEU A 5 10.18 14.12 10.92
CA LEU A 5 11.28 13.59 11.72
C LEU A 5 12.64 14.04 11.16
N SER A 6 12.80 13.99 9.83
CA SER A 6 14.01 14.44 9.15
C SER A 6 14.28 15.94 9.40
N GLU A 7 13.24 16.78 9.29
CA GLU A 7 13.30 18.20 9.62
C GLU A 7 13.64 18.46 11.10
N ALA A 8 13.28 17.54 12.00
CA ALA A 8 13.64 17.55 13.41
C ALA A 8 15.03 16.94 13.71
N GLY A 9 15.83 16.61 12.68
CA GLY A 9 17.19 16.11 12.83
C GLY A 9 17.34 14.59 12.92
N TYR A 10 16.25 13.82 12.72
CA TYR A 10 16.35 12.36 12.65
C TYR A 10 16.97 11.93 11.31
N SER A 11 17.79 10.89 11.36
CA SER A 11 18.17 10.16 10.15
C SER A 11 17.01 9.25 9.74
N THR A 12 16.57 9.30 8.49
CA THR A 12 15.37 8.57 8.03
C THR A 12 15.70 7.55 6.93
N GLY A 13 15.33 6.28 7.17
CA GLY A 13 15.58 5.16 6.26
C GLY A 13 14.32 4.34 6.00
N ILE A 14 14.13 3.87 4.76
CA ILE A 14 13.09 2.89 4.40
C ILE A 14 13.72 1.70 3.67
N PHE A 15 13.31 0.49 4.06
CA PHE A 15 13.83 -0.77 3.55
C PHE A 15 12.66 -1.71 3.26
N GLY A 16 12.34 -1.96 1.99
CA GLY A 16 11.27 -2.88 1.58
C GLY A 16 10.21 -2.27 0.66
N LYS A 17 8.95 -2.49 0.99
CA LYS A 17 7.78 -2.07 0.21
C LYS A 17 7.48 -0.59 0.43
N TRP A 18 7.30 0.16 -0.66
CA TRP A 18 6.81 1.54 -0.61
C TRP A 18 5.32 1.64 -0.92
N HIS A 19 4.91 1.30 -2.14
CA HIS A 19 3.51 1.23 -2.58
C HIS A 19 2.68 2.52 -2.39
N LEU A 20 3.32 3.69 -2.34
CA LEU A 20 2.65 5.00 -2.26
C LEU A 20 2.97 5.91 -3.47
N GLY A 21 3.49 5.32 -4.55
CA GLY A 21 3.82 5.99 -5.81
C GLY A 21 5.30 5.83 -6.18
N ASP A 22 5.55 5.38 -7.42
CA ASP A 22 6.88 5.00 -7.90
C ASP A 22 7.62 6.16 -8.62
N SER A 23 6.97 7.32 -8.74
CA SER A 23 7.49 8.49 -9.46
C SER A 23 7.31 9.77 -8.65
N TYR A 24 8.11 10.79 -8.95
CA TYR A 24 8.04 12.12 -8.36
C TYR A 24 6.62 12.71 -8.52
N PRO A 25 6.07 13.35 -7.48
CA PRO A 25 6.69 13.69 -6.18
C PRO A 25 6.44 12.64 -5.08
N MET A 26 6.20 11.38 -5.43
CA MET A 26 5.69 10.35 -4.52
C MET A 26 6.70 9.29 -4.11
N ARG A 27 7.95 9.33 -4.61
CA ARG A 27 8.98 8.36 -4.20
C ARG A 27 9.31 8.55 -2.72
N PRO A 28 9.87 7.54 -2.02
CA PRO A 28 10.20 7.70 -0.61
C PRO A 28 11.22 8.83 -0.37
N SER A 29 12.17 9.04 -1.29
CA SER A 29 13.13 10.14 -1.22
C SER A 29 12.46 11.52 -1.29
N ASP A 30 11.31 11.61 -1.96
CA ASP A 30 10.52 12.84 -2.07
C ASP A 30 9.60 13.03 -0.83
N LYS A 31 9.43 11.98 -0.01
CA LYS A 31 8.61 11.96 1.22
C LYS A 31 9.42 12.02 2.51
N GLY A 32 10.69 12.40 2.42
CA GLY A 32 11.56 12.69 3.56
C GLY A 32 12.35 11.50 4.09
N PHE A 33 12.49 10.42 3.32
CA PHE A 33 13.48 9.38 3.58
C PHE A 33 14.81 9.75 2.92
N GLN A 34 15.90 9.76 3.70
CA GLN A 34 17.25 10.10 3.23
C GLN A 34 17.98 8.87 2.68
N GLU A 35 17.69 7.68 3.23
CA GLU A 35 18.17 6.40 2.71
C GLU A 35 16.97 5.54 2.28
N THR A 36 17.02 5.01 1.06
CA THR A 36 15.91 4.21 0.51
C THR A 36 16.45 2.95 -0.16
N LEU A 37 15.97 1.78 0.23
CA LEU A 37 16.16 0.52 -0.50
C LEU A 37 14.81 -0.17 -0.65
N ILE A 38 14.20 -0.01 -1.82
CA ILE A 38 12.81 -0.43 -2.03
C ILE A 38 12.61 -1.24 -3.30
N HIS A 39 11.46 -1.89 -3.42
CA HIS A 39 10.94 -2.36 -4.71
C HIS A 39 9.77 -1.46 -5.17
N LYS A 40 9.45 -1.51 -6.46
CA LYS A 40 8.32 -0.77 -7.04
C LYS A 40 6.99 -1.50 -6.83
N GLY A 41 5.88 -0.77 -6.94
CA GLY A 41 4.52 -1.31 -6.82
C GLY A 41 4.18 -1.92 -5.46
N GLY A 42 3.20 -2.82 -5.47
CA GLY A 42 2.67 -3.47 -4.27
C GLY A 42 3.41 -4.74 -3.83
N GLY A 43 4.31 -5.26 -4.67
CA GLY A 43 5.12 -6.45 -4.42
C GLY A 43 6.10 -6.71 -5.56
N ILE A 44 7.16 -7.48 -5.28
CA ILE A 44 8.17 -7.82 -6.29
C ILE A 44 7.56 -8.77 -7.35
N GLY A 45 7.82 -8.48 -8.62
CA GLY A 45 7.31 -9.22 -9.77
C GLY A 45 5.89 -8.80 -10.22
N GLN A 46 5.39 -7.65 -9.75
CA GLN A 46 4.12 -7.07 -10.19
C GLN A 46 4.26 -6.18 -11.44
N ALA A 47 3.16 -5.58 -11.90
CA ALA A 47 3.11 -4.89 -13.19
C ALA A 47 3.99 -3.63 -13.31
N SER A 48 4.38 -3.01 -12.19
CA SER A 48 5.34 -1.89 -12.19
C SER A 48 6.80 -2.33 -12.13
N ASP A 49 7.04 -3.63 -11.92
CA ASP A 49 8.37 -4.19 -11.73
C ASP A 49 8.99 -4.62 -13.07
N PRO A 50 10.34 -4.71 -13.15
CA PRO A 50 11.00 -5.26 -14.32
C PRO A 50 10.51 -6.68 -14.64
N PRO A 51 10.34 -7.04 -15.92
CA PRO A 51 10.01 -8.41 -16.29
C PRO A 51 11.02 -9.41 -15.70
N GLY A 52 10.51 -10.46 -15.05
CA GLY A 52 11.33 -11.51 -14.45
C GLY A 52 11.89 -11.20 -13.05
N ASN A 53 11.52 -10.06 -12.43
CA ASN A 53 11.93 -9.78 -11.05
C ASN A 53 11.36 -10.81 -10.07
N SER A 54 12.13 -11.16 -9.04
CA SER A 54 11.79 -12.25 -8.11
C SER A 54 12.30 -11.96 -6.70
N TYR A 55 11.81 -12.70 -5.71
CA TYR A 55 12.25 -12.55 -4.31
C TYR A 55 13.70 -13.03 -4.09
N PHE A 56 14.26 -13.79 -5.04
CA PHE A 56 15.66 -14.20 -5.04
C PHE A 56 16.44 -13.44 -6.09
N ASN A 57 17.57 -12.89 -5.66
CA ASN A 57 18.40 -11.98 -6.43
C ASN A 57 17.59 -10.82 -7.04
N PRO A 58 16.82 -10.07 -6.22
CA PRO A 58 15.87 -9.09 -6.71
C PRO A 58 16.56 -7.90 -7.38
N ILE A 59 15.87 -7.30 -8.34
CA ILE A 59 16.14 -5.94 -8.81
C ILE A 59 15.41 -4.99 -7.85
N LEU A 60 16.16 -4.11 -7.18
CA LEU A 60 15.66 -3.13 -6.22
C LEU A 60 16.13 -1.72 -6.58
N GLU A 61 15.50 -0.70 -6.02
CA GLU A 61 15.92 0.70 -6.13
C GLU A 61 16.58 1.16 -4.84
N HIS A 62 17.87 1.46 -4.93
CA HIS A 62 18.68 2.04 -3.86
C HIS A 62 18.92 3.51 -4.15
N ASN A 63 18.32 4.41 -3.37
CA ASN A 63 18.42 5.86 -3.57
C ASN A 63 18.11 6.27 -5.02
N ASN A 64 16.96 5.80 -5.53
CA ASN A 64 16.47 6.00 -6.89
C ASN A 64 17.33 5.37 -8.00
N VAL A 65 18.32 4.54 -7.66
CA VAL A 65 19.16 3.81 -8.61
C VAL A 65 18.82 2.33 -8.57
N ARG A 66 18.41 1.80 -9.72
CA ARG A 66 18.09 0.38 -9.88
C ARG A 66 19.36 -0.47 -9.86
N LYS A 67 19.38 -1.53 -9.04
CA LYS A 67 20.49 -2.48 -8.91
C LYS A 67 19.97 -3.90 -8.72
N VAL A 68 20.76 -4.88 -9.15
CA VAL A 68 20.54 -6.30 -8.81
C VAL A 68 21.22 -6.58 -7.48
N PHE A 69 20.49 -7.18 -6.55
CA PHE A 69 21.02 -7.65 -5.27
C PHE A 69 21.12 -9.18 -5.29
N LYS A 70 21.97 -9.75 -4.44
CA LYS A 70 22.14 -11.20 -4.30
C LYS A 70 21.53 -11.67 -3.00
N GLY A 71 20.76 -12.77 -3.04
CA GLY A 71 20.12 -13.35 -1.86
C GLY A 71 18.60 -13.18 -1.84
N TYR A 72 18.00 -13.41 -0.69
CA TYR A 72 16.56 -13.31 -0.49
C TYR A 72 16.16 -11.87 -0.12
N CYS A 73 15.08 -11.36 -0.70
CA CYS A 73 14.71 -9.94 -0.59
C CYS A 73 14.58 -9.45 0.85
N ASP A 74 13.95 -10.24 1.73
CA ASP A 74 13.77 -9.83 3.12
C ASP A 74 15.08 -9.78 3.90
N ASP A 75 15.98 -10.75 3.68
CA ASP A 75 17.31 -10.75 4.29
C ASP A 75 18.11 -9.52 3.83
N ILE A 76 18.00 -9.13 2.55
CA ILE A 76 18.64 -7.92 2.00
C ILE A 76 18.09 -6.65 2.68
N PHE A 77 16.77 -6.54 2.85
CA PHE A 77 16.15 -5.40 3.54
C PHE A 77 16.52 -5.35 5.03
N ALA A 78 16.59 -6.50 5.70
CA ALA A 78 17.03 -6.61 7.08
C ALA A 78 18.49 -6.17 7.23
N ASP A 79 19.39 -6.64 6.36
CA ASP A 79 20.81 -6.26 6.36
C ASP A 79 21.00 -4.75 6.17
N ALA A 80 20.25 -4.16 5.23
CA ALA A 80 20.26 -2.71 4.99
C ALA A 80 19.73 -1.93 6.20
N THR A 81 18.66 -2.41 6.84
CA THR A 81 18.10 -1.83 8.07
C THR A 81 19.12 -1.86 9.20
N LEU A 82 19.76 -3.00 9.44
CA LEU A 82 20.80 -3.18 10.46
C LEU A 82 22.00 -2.25 10.20
N SER A 83 22.46 -2.15 8.95
CA SER A 83 23.55 -1.24 8.57
C SER A 83 23.18 0.22 8.79
N PHE A 84 21.93 0.61 8.49
CA PHE A 84 21.44 1.95 8.72
C PHE A 84 21.39 2.29 10.21
N ILE A 85 20.89 1.38 11.06
CA ILE A 85 20.85 1.56 12.51
C ILE A 85 22.27 1.70 13.07
N ASP A 86 23.19 0.81 12.68
CA ASP A 86 24.58 0.84 13.14
C ASP A 86 25.29 2.16 12.81
N LYS A 87 25.12 2.67 11.58
CA LYS A 87 25.69 3.95 11.14
C LYS A 87 25.10 5.16 11.87
N ASN A 88 23.87 5.06 12.35
CA ASN A 88 23.13 6.19 12.93
C ASN A 88 22.94 6.06 14.44
N LYS A 89 23.52 5.06 15.11
CA LYS A 89 23.34 4.79 16.54
C LYS A 89 23.62 5.97 17.48
N ASP A 90 24.49 6.90 17.05
CA ASP A 90 24.88 8.08 17.83
C ASP A 90 23.97 9.30 17.58
N LYS A 91 22.91 9.15 16.78
CA LYS A 91 21.92 10.16 16.44
C LYS A 91 20.50 9.56 16.50
N PRO A 92 19.45 10.37 16.70
CA PRO A 92 18.09 9.87 16.55
C PRO A 92 17.85 9.39 15.11
N PHE A 93 17.20 8.23 14.96
CA PHE A 93 16.88 7.66 13.66
C PHE A 93 15.44 7.15 13.59
N PHE A 94 14.91 7.10 12.37
CA PHE A 94 13.65 6.46 12.04
C PHE A 94 13.90 5.46 10.91
N ALA A 95 13.89 4.17 11.26
CA ALA A 95 14.05 3.07 10.32
C ALA A 95 12.68 2.42 10.04
N TYR A 96 12.19 2.55 8.82
CA TYR A 96 10.96 1.90 8.37
C TYR A 96 11.30 0.62 7.60
N TYR A 97 11.38 -0.49 8.33
CA TYR A 97 11.56 -1.82 7.75
C TYR A 97 10.19 -2.39 7.33
N ALA A 98 9.87 -2.22 6.05
CA ALA A 98 8.57 -2.53 5.46
C ALA A 98 8.65 -3.81 4.63
N THR A 99 8.84 -4.96 5.27
CA THR A 99 8.93 -6.24 4.55
C THR A 99 7.73 -6.46 3.61
N ASN A 100 8.00 -7.00 2.42
CA ASN A 100 6.94 -7.42 1.50
C ASN A 100 6.37 -8.81 1.86
N LEU A 101 6.93 -9.49 2.86
CA LEU A 101 6.47 -10.82 3.28
C LEU A 101 5.25 -10.71 4.22
N PRO A 102 4.34 -11.70 4.22
CA PRO A 102 4.34 -12.92 3.42
C PRO A 102 3.50 -12.76 2.12
N HIS A 103 3.55 -11.59 1.46
CA HIS A 103 2.79 -11.37 0.23
C HIS A 103 3.23 -12.31 -0.90
N PHE A 104 2.32 -12.63 -1.81
CA PHE A 104 2.63 -13.36 -3.03
C PHE A 104 3.71 -12.66 -3.90
N PRO A 105 4.52 -13.44 -4.65
CA PRO A 105 4.54 -14.90 -4.72
C PRO A 105 5.05 -15.56 -3.43
N LEU A 106 4.51 -16.73 -3.09
CA LEU A 106 4.91 -17.48 -1.89
C LEU A 106 6.22 -18.23 -2.13
N THR A 107 7.31 -17.48 -2.25
CA THR A 107 8.63 -18.05 -2.55
C THR A 107 9.53 -17.85 -1.33
N VAL A 108 10.02 -18.97 -0.79
CA VAL A 108 10.93 -19.03 0.35
C VAL A 108 11.78 -20.30 0.23
N SER A 109 12.97 -20.30 0.83
CA SER A 109 13.82 -21.50 0.90
C SER A 109 13.14 -22.61 1.71
N ASP A 110 13.34 -23.86 1.31
CA ASP A 110 12.78 -25.04 1.97
C ASP A 110 13.20 -25.13 3.44
N LYS A 111 14.36 -24.60 3.83
CA LYS A 111 14.78 -24.52 5.24
C LYS A 111 13.73 -23.89 6.15
N TRP A 112 12.95 -22.94 5.62
CA TRP A 112 11.90 -22.25 6.37
C TRP A 112 10.53 -22.92 6.24
N ALA A 113 10.23 -23.54 5.10
CA ALA A 113 8.93 -24.16 4.85
C ALA A 113 8.84 -25.61 5.37
N ASP A 114 9.94 -26.37 5.35
CA ASP A 114 10.01 -27.77 5.74
C ASP A 114 9.50 -28.09 7.15
N PRO A 115 9.76 -27.25 8.19
CA PRO A 115 9.17 -27.47 9.51
C PRO A 115 7.64 -27.56 9.44
N PHE A 116 7.01 -26.69 8.66
CA PHE A 116 5.55 -26.63 8.48
C PHE A 116 5.02 -27.73 7.56
N ARG A 117 5.80 -28.16 6.57
CA ARG A 117 5.48 -29.36 5.76
C ARG A 117 5.48 -30.62 6.60
N LYS A 118 6.47 -30.78 7.49
CA LYS A 118 6.56 -31.91 8.44
C LYS A 118 5.40 -31.95 9.43
N MET A 119 4.78 -30.80 9.73
CA MET A 119 3.53 -30.72 10.50
C MET A 119 2.28 -31.13 9.69
N GLY A 120 2.42 -31.45 8.39
CA GLY A 120 1.31 -31.83 7.51
C GLY A 120 0.50 -30.65 6.98
N LEU A 121 1.02 -29.42 7.06
CA LEU A 121 0.31 -28.25 6.52
C LEU A 121 0.31 -28.24 4.99
N HIS A 122 -0.79 -27.75 4.41
CA HIS A 122 -0.89 -27.52 2.97
C HIS A 122 0.28 -26.67 2.45
N GLU A 123 0.83 -27.00 1.27
CA GLU A 123 2.06 -26.38 0.74
C GLU A 123 2.03 -24.84 0.76
N LEU A 124 0.91 -24.23 0.35
CA LEU A 124 0.77 -22.76 0.39
C LEU A 124 0.82 -22.18 1.81
N ASN A 125 0.29 -22.90 2.81
CA ASN A 125 0.40 -22.48 4.21
C ASN A 125 1.82 -22.71 4.73
N ALA A 126 2.46 -23.83 4.39
CA ALA A 126 3.83 -24.11 4.79
C ALA A 126 4.80 -23.06 4.27
N ARG A 127 4.65 -22.62 3.01
CA ARG A 127 5.44 -21.52 2.43
C ARG A 127 5.14 -20.17 3.09
N THR A 128 3.87 -19.84 3.31
CA THR A 128 3.52 -18.59 4.01
C THR A 128 4.10 -18.55 5.42
N TYR A 129 3.99 -19.63 6.19
CA TYR A 129 4.55 -19.70 7.53
C TYR A 129 6.08 -19.75 7.52
N GLY A 130 6.71 -20.33 6.48
CA GLY A 130 8.14 -20.22 6.26
C GLY A 130 8.59 -18.77 6.02
N MET A 131 7.84 -17.99 5.23
CA MET A 131 8.10 -16.56 5.06
C MET A 131 7.96 -15.79 6.38
N VAL A 132 6.93 -16.10 7.17
CA VAL A 132 6.76 -15.52 8.51
C VAL A 132 7.92 -15.88 9.44
N ALA A 133 8.41 -17.13 9.40
CA ALA A 133 9.56 -17.57 10.20
C ALA A 133 10.86 -16.86 9.79
N ASN A 134 11.04 -16.54 8.51
CA ASN A 134 12.17 -15.73 8.06
C ASN A 134 12.09 -14.29 8.58
N VAL A 135 10.91 -13.66 8.51
CA VAL A 135 10.67 -12.32 9.07
C VAL A 135 10.95 -12.31 10.57
N ASP A 136 10.46 -13.32 11.31
CA ASP A 136 10.70 -13.47 12.75
C ASP A 136 12.20 -13.56 13.08
N ALA A 137 12.96 -14.35 12.31
CA ALA A 137 14.41 -14.42 12.47
C ALA A 137 15.11 -13.08 12.20
N ASN A 138 14.69 -12.34 11.18
CA ASN A 138 15.23 -11.01 10.86
C ASN A 138 14.88 -9.97 11.93
N ILE A 139 13.69 -10.03 12.53
CA ILE A 139 13.32 -9.22 13.69
C ILE A 139 14.20 -9.59 14.89
N GLY A 140 14.45 -10.87 15.12
CA GLY A 140 15.38 -11.33 16.17
C GLY A 140 16.78 -10.73 16.02
N ARG A 141 17.30 -10.66 14.78
CA ARG A 141 18.58 -9.99 14.48
C ARG A 141 18.53 -8.49 14.79
N LEU A 142 17.43 -7.81 14.43
CA LEU A 142 17.23 -6.39 14.73
C LEU A 142 17.23 -6.13 16.23
N LEU A 143 16.45 -6.88 17.00
CA LEU A 143 16.37 -6.73 18.45
C LEU A 143 17.73 -7.01 19.12
N ALA A 144 18.43 -8.06 18.68
CA ALA A 144 19.78 -8.37 19.16
C ALA A 144 20.76 -7.22 18.87
N LYS A 145 20.70 -6.62 17.67
CA LYS A 145 21.58 -5.50 17.29
C LYS A 145 21.32 -4.25 18.14
N LEU A 146 20.06 -3.93 18.46
CA LEU A 146 19.75 -2.80 19.36
C LEU A 146 20.37 -3.00 20.75
N LYS A 147 20.34 -4.23 21.26
CA LYS A 147 20.96 -4.59 22.54
C LYS A 147 22.49 -4.54 22.47
N GLU A 148 23.08 -5.10 21.42
CA GLU A 148 24.53 -5.05 21.15
C GLU A 148 25.06 -3.62 21.12
N LEU A 149 24.32 -2.71 20.48
CA LEU A 149 24.66 -1.30 20.37
C LEU A 149 24.39 -0.50 21.66
N GLY A 150 23.72 -1.08 22.66
CA GLY A 150 23.39 -0.40 23.92
C GLY A 150 22.32 0.70 23.79
N ILE A 151 21.50 0.67 22.73
CA ILE A 151 20.49 1.71 22.44
C ILE A 151 19.04 1.23 22.62
N GLU A 152 18.86 -0.01 23.06
CA GLU A 152 17.56 -0.68 23.20
C GLU A 152 16.57 0.11 24.08
N ASP A 153 17.01 0.63 25.23
CA ASP A 153 16.16 1.36 26.17
C ASP A 153 15.64 2.69 25.61
N ASN A 154 16.39 3.29 24.68
CA ASN A 154 16.05 4.54 24.01
C ASN A 154 15.49 4.34 22.59
N THR A 155 15.08 3.12 22.24
CA THR A 155 14.50 2.82 20.92
C THR A 155 13.06 2.36 21.06
N ILE A 156 12.16 2.98 20.30
CA ILE A 156 10.78 2.51 20.13
C ILE A 156 10.76 1.52 18.96
N VAL A 157 10.42 0.27 19.23
CA VAL A 157 10.21 -0.76 18.21
C VAL A 157 8.72 -1.04 18.08
N ILE A 158 8.18 -0.85 16.88
CA ILE A 158 6.79 -1.20 16.53
C ILE A 158 6.82 -2.31 15.50
N PHE A 159 6.10 -3.40 15.77
CA PHE A 159 5.76 -4.42 14.78
C PHE A 159 4.27 -4.32 14.47
N MET A 160 3.90 -4.28 13.19
CA MET A 160 2.51 -4.31 12.77
C MET A 160 2.35 -4.90 11.36
N SER A 161 1.14 -5.35 11.04
CA SER A 161 0.75 -5.75 9.66
C SER A 161 0.00 -4.62 8.95
N ASP A 162 0.12 -4.53 7.63
CA ASP A 162 -0.56 -3.51 6.80
C ASP A 162 -2.06 -3.82 6.57
N ASN A 163 -2.46 -5.09 6.70
CA ASN A 163 -3.85 -5.57 6.64
C ASN A 163 -3.96 -6.97 7.27
N GLY A 164 -5.19 -7.47 7.35
CA GLY A 164 -5.45 -8.85 7.73
C GLY A 164 -5.06 -9.88 6.65
N PRO A 165 -4.97 -11.17 7.01
CA PRO A 165 -4.40 -12.20 6.14
C PRO A 165 -5.30 -12.54 4.94
N ARG A 166 -4.67 -12.97 3.85
CA ARG A 166 -5.39 -13.55 2.71
C ARG A 166 -5.86 -14.98 3.01
N THR A 167 -7.02 -15.19 3.60
CA THR A 167 -7.67 -16.53 3.72
C THR A 167 -8.54 -16.81 2.50
N LYS A 168 -9.11 -18.02 2.40
CA LYS A 168 -9.97 -18.45 1.29
C LYS A 168 -11.10 -17.45 1.05
N ARG A 169 -11.25 -16.99 -0.20
CA ARG A 169 -12.29 -16.01 -0.61
C ARG A 169 -13.56 -16.67 -1.12
N THR A 170 -13.43 -17.75 -1.87
CA THR A 170 -14.54 -18.48 -2.49
C THR A 170 -14.33 -19.98 -2.35
N LYS A 171 -15.36 -20.80 -2.55
CA LYS A 171 -15.25 -22.27 -2.48
C LYS A 171 -14.19 -22.85 -3.42
N ASN A 172 -13.96 -22.18 -4.55
CA ASN A 172 -13.04 -22.60 -5.63
C ASN A 172 -11.65 -21.97 -5.52
N ASP A 173 -11.41 -21.18 -4.48
CA ASP A 173 -10.11 -20.57 -4.25
C ASP A 173 -9.08 -21.65 -3.89
N LEU A 174 -7.96 -21.66 -4.62
CA LEU A 174 -6.86 -22.60 -4.43
C LEU A 174 -6.13 -22.37 -3.12
N TYR A 175 -6.31 -21.19 -2.53
CA TYR A 175 -5.69 -20.83 -1.28
C TYR A 175 -6.45 -21.45 -0.10
N PRO A 176 -5.82 -22.29 0.73
CA PRO A 176 -6.49 -22.90 1.87
C PRO A 176 -6.80 -21.86 2.94
N ASP A 177 -7.72 -22.22 3.84
CA ASP A 177 -7.85 -21.50 5.09
C ASP A 177 -6.60 -21.68 5.96
N ARG A 178 -6.43 -20.73 6.88
CA ARG A 178 -5.32 -20.65 7.83
C ARG A 178 -5.84 -20.12 9.14
N TYR A 179 -5.04 -20.23 10.19
CA TYR A 179 -5.38 -19.65 11.48
C TYR A 179 -5.66 -18.14 11.37
N SER A 180 -6.85 -17.73 11.79
CA SER A 180 -7.33 -16.33 11.79
C SER A 180 -8.08 -15.96 13.07
N MET A 181 -7.85 -16.68 14.18
CA MET A 181 -8.55 -16.48 15.46
C MET A 181 -10.09 -16.53 15.36
N ASN A 182 -10.64 -17.30 14.42
CA ASN A 182 -12.08 -17.33 14.09
C ASN A 182 -12.66 -15.95 13.73
N LEU A 183 -11.83 -14.99 13.34
CA LEU A 183 -12.28 -13.70 12.84
C LEU A 183 -12.85 -13.88 11.42
N ARG A 184 -13.93 -13.16 11.11
CA ARG A 184 -14.58 -13.22 9.81
C ARG A 184 -13.87 -12.37 8.77
N GLY A 185 -13.93 -12.81 7.52
CA GLY A 185 -13.36 -12.12 6.37
C GLY A 185 -11.93 -12.51 6.05
N THR A 186 -11.30 -11.67 5.24
CA THR A 186 -9.97 -11.89 4.63
C THR A 186 -9.40 -10.55 4.19
N LYS A 187 -8.12 -10.52 3.79
CA LYS A 187 -7.51 -9.36 3.13
C LYS A 187 -8.47 -8.77 2.11
N THR A 188 -8.65 -7.46 2.21
CA THR A 188 -9.54 -6.58 1.43
C THR A 188 -10.99 -6.48 1.89
N SER A 189 -11.43 -7.26 2.87
CA SER A 189 -12.75 -7.10 3.50
C SER A 189 -12.73 -6.08 4.64
N VAL A 190 -13.90 -5.56 5.02
CA VAL A 190 -14.10 -4.68 6.20
C VAL A 190 -14.47 -5.42 7.50
N TYR A 191 -14.52 -6.76 7.45
CA TYR A 191 -14.68 -7.62 8.64
C TYR A 191 -13.39 -7.68 9.46
N GLU A 192 -13.45 -8.15 10.72
CA GLU A 192 -12.33 -8.13 11.67
C GLU A 192 -11.08 -8.80 11.10
N ASN A 193 -11.18 -9.93 10.41
CA ASN A 193 -10.02 -10.59 9.82
C ASN A 193 -9.41 -9.85 8.62
N GLY A 194 -10.10 -8.83 8.08
CA GLY A 194 -9.55 -7.96 7.04
C GLY A 194 -8.83 -6.74 7.58
N ILE A 195 -9.25 -6.22 8.74
CA ILE A 195 -8.83 -4.92 9.28
C ILE A 195 -8.08 -4.99 10.62
N ARG A 196 -8.27 -6.05 11.41
CA ARG A 196 -7.62 -6.24 12.71
C ARG A 196 -6.26 -6.89 12.50
N ALA A 197 -5.21 -6.10 12.66
CA ALA A 197 -3.83 -6.52 12.48
C ALA A 197 -3.12 -6.75 13.84
N PRO A 198 -2.11 -7.63 13.91
CA PRO A 198 -1.20 -7.66 15.04
C PRO A 198 -0.48 -6.31 15.16
N PHE A 199 -0.32 -5.84 16.40
CA PHE A 199 0.41 -4.63 16.73
C PHE A 199 1.14 -4.86 18.06
N PHE A 200 2.47 -4.77 18.05
CA PHE A 200 3.32 -4.82 19.23
C PHE A 200 4.17 -3.57 19.29
N ILE A 201 4.36 -3.05 20.50
CA ILE A 201 5.23 -1.92 20.75
C ILE A 201 6.15 -2.24 21.93
N LYS A 202 7.43 -1.91 21.78
CA LYS A 202 8.46 -2.10 22.79
C LYS A 202 9.26 -0.82 22.91
N TRP A 203 9.27 -0.26 24.12
CA TRP A 203 10.13 0.85 24.51
C TRP A 203 10.44 0.70 26.01
N PRO A 204 11.53 0.01 26.37
CA PRO A 204 11.76 -0.43 27.74
C PRO A 204 11.76 0.70 28.78
N ALA A 205 12.23 1.89 28.42
CA ALA A 205 12.28 3.03 29.33
C ALA A 205 10.91 3.64 29.67
N VAL A 206 9.85 3.35 28.90
CA VAL A 206 8.55 4.04 29.03
C VAL A 206 7.36 3.08 29.08
N VAL A 207 7.34 2.05 28.23
CA VAL A 207 6.19 1.16 28.06
C VAL A 207 6.31 -0.03 29.02
N PRO A 208 5.36 -0.25 29.94
CA PRO A 208 5.39 -1.41 30.82
C PRO A 208 5.36 -2.73 30.04
N GLN A 209 6.16 -3.68 30.47
CA GLN A 209 6.29 -4.98 29.81
C GLN A 209 5.08 -5.90 30.08
N GLY A 210 4.75 -6.77 29.14
CA GLY A 210 3.71 -7.79 29.31
C GLY A 210 2.27 -7.27 29.34
N ILE A 211 2.05 -6.00 29.00
CA ILE A 211 0.71 -5.39 28.99
C ILE A 211 -0.01 -5.66 27.68
N LYS A 212 -1.28 -6.08 27.80
CA LYS A 212 -2.23 -6.14 26.68
C LYS A 212 -3.21 -4.97 26.78
N PHE A 213 -3.11 -4.04 25.84
CA PHE A 213 -4.06 -2.94 25.71
C PHE A 213 -5.32 -3.41 24.97
N THR A 214 -6.50 -2.98 25.44
CA THR A 214 -7.81 -3.33 24.86
C THR A 214 -8.56 -2.13 24.29
N ASN A 215 -7.98 -0.93 24.38
CA ASN A 215 -8.52 0.28 23.79
C ASN A 215 -8.50 0.20 22.26
N LEU A 216 -9.51 0.80 21.63
CA LEU A 216 -9.54 0.97 20.19
C LEU A 216 -8.40 1.87 19.73
N ALA A 217 -7.59 1.37 18.80
CA ALA A 217 -6.50 2.09 18.14
C ALA A 217 -6.47 1.74 16.65
N ALA A 218 -5.87 2.61 15.85
CA ALA A 218 -5.70 2.41 14.42
C ALA A 218 -4.32 2.88 13.96
N HIS A 219 -3.90 2.46 12.76
CA HIS A 219 -2.61 2.83 12.16
C HIS A 219 -2.41 4.35 12.04
N ILE A 220 -3.50 5.13 11.91
CA ILE A 220 -3.46 6.61 11.90
C ILE A 220 -2.95 7.22 13.21
N ASP A 221 -2.98 6.47 14.31
CA ASP A 221 -2.51 6.91 15.63
C ASP A 221 -0.98 6.81 15.76
N VAL A 222 -0.31 6.06 14.89
CA VAL A 222 1.15 5.87 14.94
C VAL A 222 1.89 7.20 14.76
N MET A 223 1.47 8.00 13.79
CA MET A 223 2.13 9.28 13.50
C MET A 223 2.06 10.27 14.68
N PRO A 224 0.89 10.65 15.22
CA PRO A 224 0.84 11.55 16.38
C PRO A 224 1.54 10.97 17.61
N THR A 225 1.47 9.65 17.83
CA THR A 225 2.17 8.98 18.94
C THR A 225 3.69 9.14 18.82
N LEU A 226 4.27 8.86 17.65
CA LEU A 226 5.70 8.96 17.44
C LEU A 226 6.19 10.41 17.46
N LEU A 227 5.41 11.35 16.93
CA LEU A 227 5.74 12.78 17.02
C LEU A 227 5.77 13.26 18.47
N GLU A 228 4.79 12.90 19.30
CA GLU A 228 4.82 13.21 20.73
C GLU A 228 6.00 12.55 21.44
N ALA A 229 6.24 11.26 21.20
CA ALA A 229 7.35 10.52 21.80
C ALA A 229 8.72 11.11 21.44
N CYS A 230 8.87 11.62 20.21
CA CYS A 230 10.08 12.24 19.71
C CYS A 230 10.19 13.75 20.05
N ASN A 231 9.19 14.31 20.73
CA ASN A 231 9.07 15.74 21.00
C ASN A 231 9.13 16.62 19.72
N VAL A 232 8.50 16.14 18.64
CA VAL A 232 8.42 16.84 17.35
C VAL A 232 7.05 17.51 17.23
N PRO A 233 6.97 18.84 17.13
CA PRO A 233 5.69 19.54 17.06
C PRO A 233 4.98 19.26 15.73
N VAL A 234 3.66 19.08 15.80
CA VAL A 234 2.81 19.04 14.60
C VAL A 234 2.67 20.47 14.05
N PRO A 235 2.97 20.73 12.77
CA PRO A 235 2.80 22.06 12.18
C PRO A 235 1.35 22.56 12.30
N LYS A 236 1.15 23.86 12.60
CA LYS A 236 -0.17 24.45 12.90
C LYS A 236 -1.25 24.26 11.83
N GLY A 237 -0.88 23.96 10.58
CA GLY A 237 -1.81 23.69 9.48
C GLY A 237 -2.06 22.21 9.16
N LEU A 238 -1.30 21.30 9.78
CA LEU A 238 -1.42 19.86 9.52
C LEU A 238 -2.46 19.25 10.46
N LYS A 239 -3.61 18.87 9.91
CA LYS A 239 -4.62 18.10 10.64
C LYS A 239 -4.26 16.62 10.60
N LEU A 240 -4.30 15.98 11.77
CA LEU A 240 -4.11 14.53 11.91
C LEU A 240 -5.44 13.92 12.36
N ASP A 241 -5.84 12.82 11.74
CA ASP A 241 -7.07 12.07 12.11
C ASP A 241 -6.85 11.12 13.30
N GLY A 242 -5.59 10.76 13.56
CA GLY A 242 -5.20 9.94 14.68
C GLY A 242 -5.04 10.73 15.98
N LEU A 243 -5.07 10.02 17.09
CA LEU A 243 -4.71 10.55 18.41
C LEU A 243 -3.41 9.91 18.89
N SER A 244 -2.67 10.61 19.74
CA SER A 244 -1.49 10.03 20.36
C SER A 244 -1.87 9.00 21.42
N LEU A 245 -1.23 7.83 21.34
CA LEU A 245 -1.35 6.75 22.31
C LEU A 245 -0.41 6.93 23.51
N MET A 246 0.44 7.96 23.53
CA MET A 246 1.43 8.16 24.60
C MET A 246 0.83 8.20 26.01
N PRO A 247 -0.33 8.84 26.27
CA PRO A 247 -0.95 8.78 27.60
C PRO A 247 -1.28 7.36 28.05
N LEU A 248 -1.67 6.48 27.12
CA LEU A 248 -1.94 5.07 27.39
C LEU A 248 -0.64 4.28 27.58
N LEU A 249 0.32 4.48 26.67
CA LEU A 249 1.62 3.78 26.65
C LEU A 249 2.49 4.09 27.88
N SER A 250 2.41 5.31 28.40
CA SER A 250 3.09 5.76 29.63
C SER A 250 2.28 5.53 30.91
N ALA A 251 1.18 4.78 30.82
CA ALA A 251 0.28 4.47 31.94
C ALA A 251 -0.30 5.69 32.68
N LYS A 252 -0.35 6.87 32.03
CA LYS A 252 -0.98 8.08 32.58
C LYS A 252 -2.51 7.98 32.58
N VAL A 253 -3.07 7.24 31.63
CA VAL A 253 -4.50 6.93 31.56
C VAL A 253 -4.72 5.44 31.35
N LYS A 254 -5.84 4.93 31.87
CA LYS A 254 -6.30 3.55 31.61
C LYS A 254 -7.06 3.45 30.29
N ASN A 255 -7.79 4.51 29.93
CA ASN A 255 -8.65 4.52 28.75
C ASN A 255 -8.40 5.75 27.89
N LEU A 256 -8.44 5.55 26.57
CA LEU A 256 -8.52 6.62 25.59
C LEU A 256 -9.96 7.17 25.51
N PRO A 257 -10.15 8.41 25.03
CA PRO A 257 -11.48 8.92 24.73
C PRO A 257 -12.25 8.01 23.77
N GLU A 258 -13.58 7.93 23.94
CA GLU A 258 -14.43 7.23 22.98
C GLU A 258 -14.32 7.87 21.60
N ARG A 259 -14.25 7.02 20.57
CA ARG A 259 -14.14 7.42 19.19
C ARG A 259 -14.65 6.33 18.25
N GLU A 260 -14.82 6.70 17.00
CA GLU A 260 -15.01 5.79 15.90
C GLU A 260 -13.81 5.79 14.95
N ILE A 261 -13.54 4.63 14.35
CA ILE A 261 -12.63 4.45 13.22
C ILE A 261 -13.46 4.12 11.99
N PHE A 262 -13.22 4.85 10.91
CA PHE A 262 -13.90 4.69 9.63
C PHE A 262 -12.96 4.03 8.63
N ILE A 263 -13.42 2.95 8.00
CA ILE A 263 -12.66 2.26 6.95
C ILE A 263 -13.59 2.05 5.77
N GLN A 264 -13.12 2.35 4.57
CA GLN A 264 -13.85 2.06 3.34
C GLN A 264 -12.91 1.40 2.34
N GLY A 265 -13.31 0.22 1.85
CA GLY A 265 -12.63 -0.46 0.75
C GLY A 265 -13.28 -0.12 -0.59
N HIS A 266 -12.47 0.11 -1.61
CA HIS A 266 -12.97 0.42 -2.95
C HIS A 266 -11.90 0.10 -4.00
N ALA A 267 -12.32 -0.46 -5.14
CA ALA A 267 -11.51 -0.50 -6.36
C ALA A 267 -12.09 0.46 -7.40
N GLY A 268 -11.25 1.36 -7.91
CA GLY A 268 -11.67 2.38 -8.87
C GLY A 268 -11.09 3.75 -8.54
N SER A 269 -11.43 4.73 -9.38
CA SER A 269 -10.88 6.08 -9.30
C SER A 269 -11.54 6.96 -8.22
N GLU A 270 -12.74 6.62 -7.79
CA GLU A 270 -13.51 7.39 -6.81
C GLU A 270 -14.37 6.48 -5.91
N PRO A 271 -14.36 6.66 -4.58
CA PRO A 271 -15.18 5.86 -3.68
C PRO A 271 -16.66 6.23 -3.80
N PHE A 272 -17.53 5.26 -3.60
CA PHE A 272 -18.99 5.47 -3.58
C PHE A 272 -19.52 5.47 -2.15
N LYS A 273 -20.37 6.44 -1.80
CA LYS A 273 -21.01 6.47 -0.49
C LYS A 273 -21.79 5.17 -0.26
N TYR A 274 -21.72 4.64 0.96
CA TYR A 274 -22.31 3.38 1.42
C TYR A 274 -21.66 2.10 0.88
N PHE A 275 -20.69 2.19 -0.04
CA PHE A 275 -20.05 1.00 -0.59
C PHE A 275 -18.92 0.49 0.31
N HIS A 276 -19.02 -0.77 0.74
CA HIS A 276 -17.96 -1.52 1.45
C HIS A 276 -17.24 -0.75 2.55
N PHE A 277 -17.99 -0.28 3.55
CA PHE A 277 -17.43 0.47 4.67
C PHE A 277 -17.66 -0.24 6.01
N THR A 278 -16.90 0.17 7.01
CA THR A 278 -17.21 -0.09 8.41
C THR A 278 -16.99 1.14 9.28
N VAL A 279 -17.84 1.28 10.29
CA VAL A 279 -17.65 2.18 11.43
C VAL A 279 -17.37 1.32 12.63
N ARG A 280 -16.18 1.47 13.21
CA ARG A 280 -15.71 0.67 14.35
C ARG A 280 -15.63 1.57 15.59
N GLY A 281 -16.54 1.38 16.56
CA GLY A 281 -16.45 2.00 17.89
C GLY A 281 -15.60 1.15 18.85
N GLN A 282 -15.71 1.32 20.17
CA GLN A 282 -15.08 0.39 21.13
C GLN A 282 -15.82 -0.96 21.12
N ARG A 283 -17.15 -0.92 21.34
CA ARG A 283 -18.02 -2.11 21.45
C ARG A 283 -18.78 -2.48 20.17
N TYR A 284 -19.34 -1.49 19.48
CA TYR A 284 -20.16 -1.75 18.29
C TYR A 284 -19.38 -1.58 17.00
N LYS A 285 -19.78 -2.33 15.97
CA LYS A 285 -19.24 -2.23 14.62
C LYS A 285 -20.38 -2.29 13.61
N LEU A 286 -20.54 -1.23 12.82
CA LEU A 286 -21.46 -1.16 11.69
C LEU A 286 -20.70 -1.52 10.41
N ILE A 287 -21.30 -2.32 9.55
CA ILE A 287 -20.70 -2.78 8.29
C ILE A 287 -21.72 -2.61 7.16
N SER A 288 -21.26 -2.07 6.03
CA SER A 288 -21.91 -2.25 4.73
C SER A 288 -21.12 -3.28 3.94
N PRO A 289 -21.60 -4.53 3.81
CA PRO A 289 -20.87 -5.59 3.13
C PRO A 289 -21.01 -5.50 1.60
N THR A 290 -20.05 -6.08 0.89
CA THR A 290 -20.19 -6.46 -0.53
C THR A 290 -19.36 -7.71 -0.77
N ASP A 291 -19.86 -8.57 -1.65
CA ASP A 291 -19.23 -9.84 -2.01
C ASP A 291 -18.09 -9.67 -3.02
N ASP A 292 -18.07 -8.55 -3.75
CA ASP A 292 -17.03 -8.25 -4.74
C ASP A 292 -16.53 -6.79 -4.69
N PRO A 293 -15.85 -6.38 -3.60
CA PRO A 293 -15.36 -5.02 -3.42
C PRO A 293 -14.21 -4.63 -4.36
N TYR A 294 -13.76 -5.52 -5.25
CA TYR A 294 -12.65 -5.29 -6.20
C TYR A 294 -12.93 -5.85 -7.60
N GLY A 295 -14.18 -6.16 -7.91
CA GLY A 295 -14.62 -6.61 -9.22
C GLY A 295 -14.71 -5.47 -10.22
N ASP A 296 -15.49 -5.68 -11.29
CA ASP A 296 -15.87 -4.59 -12.18
C ASP A 296 -16.95 -3.74 -11.48
N ILE A 297 -16.53 -2.70 -10.77
CA ILE A 297 -17.41 -1.83 -9.99
C ILE A 297 -17.92 -0.68 -10.87
N SER A 298 -19.24 -0.59 -11.01
CA SER A 298 -19.92 0.57 -11.56
C SER A 298 -20.47 1.46 -10.44
N ARG A 299 -20.69 2.74 -10.75
CA ARG A 299 -21.38 3.65 -9.83
C ARG A 299 -22.75 3.07 -9.45
N PRO A 300 -23.07 2.96 -8.15
CA PRO A 300 -24.34 2.36 -7.71
C PRO A 300 -25.52 3.22 -8.13
N THR A 301 -26.61 2.57 -8.54
CA THR A 301 -27.91 3.23 -8.75
C THR A 301 -28.59 3.53 -7.41
N ASP A 302 -29.65 4.36 -7.43
CA ASP A 302 -30.46 4.60 -6.22
C ASP A 302 -31.05 3.32 -5.63
N ALA A 303 -31.38 2.35 -6.48
CA ALA A 303 -31.87 1.04 -6.05
C ALA A 303 -30.76 0.23 -5.35
N ASP A 304 -29.53 0.28 -5.86
CA ASP A 304 -28.36 -0.35 -5.24
C ASP A 304 -28.07 0.28 -3.87
N VAL A 305 -28.10 1.61 -3.77
CA VAL A 305 -27.89 2.32 -2.50
C VAL A 305 -28.97 1.94 -1.48
N LYS A 306 -30.25 1.92 -1.87
CA LYS A 306 -31.34 1.46 -0.99
C LYS A 306 -31.10 0.04 -0.49
N LYS A 307 -30.64 -0.84 -1.37
CA LYS A 307 -30.29 -2.23 -1.01
C LYS A 307 -29.10 -2.29 -0.06
N MET A 308 -28.05 -1.50 -0.25
CA MET A 308 -26.90 -1.45 0.65
C MET A 308 -27.31 -1.00 2.06
N ILE A 309 -28.10 0.08 2.16
CA ILE A 309 -28.58 0.60 3.44
C ILE A 309 -29.50 -0.42 4.14
N ALA A 310 -30.35 -1.12 3.40
CA ALA A 310 -31.23 -2.16 3.95
C ALA A 310 -30.47 -3.41 4.45
N ASN A 311 -29.23 -3.62 3.98
CA ASN A 311 -28.40 -4.79 4.30
C ASN A 311 -27.23 -4.46 5.24
N LEU A 312 -27.28 -3.32 5.93
CA LEU A 312 -26.28 -3.01 6.96
C LEU A 312 -26.27 -4.08 8.05
N GLU A 313 -25.06 -4.43 8.48
CA GLU A 313 -24.82 -5.37 9.58
C GLU A 313 -24.29 -4.62 10.80
N LEU A 314 -24.76 -4.98 11.99
CA LEU A 314 -24.28 -4.44 13.26
C LEU A 314 -23.85 -5.59 14.15
N TYR A 315 -22.67 -5.47 14.76
CA TYR A 315 -22.10 -6.46 15.67
C TYR A 315 -21.68 -5.83 17.00
N ASP A 316 -21.93 -6.54 18.11
CA ASP A 316 -21.35 -6.28 19.44
C ASP A 316 -20.06 -7.11 19.56
N ILE A 317 -18.93 -6.52 19.15
CA ILE A 317 -17.67 -7.26 18.98
C ILE A 317 -17.00 -7.67 20.30
N GLU A 318 -17.43 -7.09 21.43
CA GLU A 318 -16.96 -7.54 22.75
C GLU A 318 -17.55 -8.90 23.12
N LYS A 319 -18.74 -9.22 22.58
CA LYS A 319 -19.42 -10.51 22.77
C LYS A 319 -19.26 -11.43 21.56
N ASP A 320 -19.07 -10.87 20.37
CA ASP A 320 -19.02 -11.58 19.10
C ASP A 320 -17.92 -11.02 18.18
N SER A 321 -16.66 -11.30 18.53
CA SER A 321 -15.51 -10.92 17.69
C SER A 321 -15.47 -11.65 16.34
N SER A 322 -16.27 -12.71 16.19
CA SER A 322 -16.37 -13.50 14.96
C SER A 322 -17.42 -12.95 13.99
N GLU A 323 -18.16 -11.91 14.37
CA GLU A 323 -19.14 -11.21 13.52
C GLU A 323 -20.17 -12.19 12.90
N ILE A 324 -20.73 -13.06 13.75
CA ILE A 324 -21.70 -14.10 13.39
C ILE A 324 -23.13 -13.58 13.57
N ASN A 325 -23.41 -12.92 14.69
CA ASN A 325 -24.74 -12.53 15.12
C ASN A 325 -25.04 -11.08 14.73
N ASN A 326 -25.64 -10.88 13.56
CA ASN A 326 -26.07 -9.55 13.13
C ASN A 326 -27.26 -9.06 13.98
N ILE A 327 -27.03 -8.02 14.78
CA ILE A 327 -28.01 -7.42 15.70
C ILE A 327 -28.64 -6.12 15.18
N ALA A 328 -28.42 -5.75 13.91
CA ALA A 328 -28.88 -4.48 13.34
C ALA A 328 -30.39 -4.25 13.50
N ARG A 329 -31.21 -5.30 13.29
CA ARG A 329 -32.68 -5.22 13.44
C ARG A 329 -33.14 -5.00 14.89
N GLN A 330 -32.32 -5.42 15.86
CA GLN A 330 -32.62 -5.31 17.29
C GLN A 330 -32.22 -3.94 17.84
N HIS A 331 -31.29 -3.24 17.16
CA HIS A 331 -30.73 -1.96 17.58
C HIS A 331 -30.74 -0.91 16.45
N PRO A 332 -31.91 -0.58 15.87
CA PRO A 332 -32.00 0.38 14.76
C PRO A 332 -31.49 1.78 15.13
N GLU A 333 -31.56 2.17 16.40
CA GLU A 333 -31.03 3.43 16.93
C GLU A 333 -29.51 3.52 16.84
N ILE A 334 -28.80 2.42 17.11
CA ILE A 334 -27.33 2.35 17.00
C ILE A 334 -26.92 2.39 15.53
N VAL A 335 -27.61 1.63 14.68
CA VAL A 335 -27.39 1.64 13.22
C VAL A 335 -27.52 3.05 12.68
N LYS A 336 -28.62 3.75 13.01
CA LYS A 336 -28.86 5.13 12.56
C LYS A 336 -27.75 6.08 13.03
N SER A 337 -27.37 6.01 14.31
CA SER A 337 -26.31 6.85 14.87
C SER A 337 -24.97 6.66 14.15
N MET A 338 -24.52 5.41 14.01
CA MET A 338 -23.24 5.10 13.37
C MET A 338 -23.26 5.41 11.86
N LEU A 339 -24.39 5.19 11.19
CA LEU A 339 -24.54 5.54 9.77
C LEU A 339 -24.42 7.05 9.54
N THR A 340 -25.08 7.87 10.36
CA THR A 340 -24.95 9.34 10.28
C THR A 340 -23.51 9.79 10.51
N LYS A 341 -22.78 9.17 11.44
CA LYS A 341 -21.34 9.45 11.64
C LYS A 341 -20.52 9.09 10.40
N TYR A 342 -20.80 7.95 9.78
CA TYR A 342 -20.16 7.56 8.51
C TYR A 342 -20.44 8.56 7.40
N GLU A 343 -21.69 8.99 7.21
CA GLU A 343 -22.07 9.94 6.16
C GLU A 343 -21.30 11.26 6.31
N ASN A 344 -21.24 11.78 7.53
CA ASN A 344 -20.48 12.99 7.85
C ASN A 344 -18.98 12.81 7.58
N TRP A 345 -18.39 11.68 8.01
CA TRP A 345 -17.00 11.36 7.73
C TRP A 345 -16.74 11.26 6.23
N PHE A 346 -17.61 10.57 5.48
CA PHE A 346 -17.46 10.38 4.05
C PHE A 346 -17.48 11.73 3.32
N ASP A 347 -18.45 12.59 3.61
CA ASP A 347 -18.57 13.90 2.97
C ASP A 347 -17.35 14.79 3.27
N GLN A 348 -16.85 14.73 4.50
CA GLN A 348 -15.62 15.42 4.90
C GLN A 348 -14.39 14.84 4.17
N ALA A 349 -14.25 13.52 4.11
CA ALA A 349 -13.13 12.86 3.44
C ALA A 349 -13.09 13.13 1.93
N ILE A 350 -14.25 13.22 1.26
CA ILE A 350 -14.34 13.62 -0.15
C ILE A 350 -13.92 15.07 -0.34
N LYS A 351 -14.36 15.96 0.55
CA LYS A 351 -13.99 17.38 0.53
C LYS A 351 -12.48 17.59 0.73
N ASP A 352 -11.86 16.81 1.63
CA ASP A 352 -10.45 16.94 2.00
C ASP A 352 -9.47 16.41 0.94
N ARG A 353 -9.92 15.60 -0.04
CA ARG A 353 -9.07 15.12 -1.14
C ARG A 353 -8.48 16.27 -1.99
N GLY A 354 -9.15 17.42 -2.03
CA GLY A 354 -8.70 18.60 -2.75
C GLY A 354 -8.64 18.43 -4.27
N PRO A 355 -8.22 19.49 -5.00
CA PRO A 355 -8.15 19.49 -6.47
C PRO A 355 -6.98 18.66 -7.03
N ASP A 356 -6.01 18.33 -6.18
CA ASP A 356 -4.80 17.62 -6.57
C ASP A 356 -5.00 16.10 -6.70
N TRP A 357 -6.21 15.58 -6.42
CA TRP A 357 -6.58 14.18 -6.61
C TRP A 357 -7.00 13.87 -8.07
N PRO A 358 -6.56 12.72 -8.64
CA PRO A 358 -5.47 11.88 -8.15
C PRO A 358 -4.11 12.60 -8.34
N GLN A 359 -3.14 12.27 -7.48
CA GLN A 359 -1.80 12.82 -7.58
C GLN A 359 -1.18 12.49 -8.95
N ARG A 360 -0.73 13.52 -9.68
CA ARG A 360 -0.18 13.36 -11.02
C ARG A 360 1.27 12.90 -10.98
N ILE A 361 1.64 12.06 -11.94
CA ILE A 361 3.03 11.69 -12.22
C ILE A 361 3.66 12.81 -13.06
N TYR A 362 4.79 13.36 -12.62
CA TYR A 362 5.45 14.44 -13.36
C TYR A 362 6.41 13.86 -14.38
N LEU A 363 6.17 14.10 -15.67
CA LEU A 363 6.99 13.67 -16.79
C LEU A 363 8.28 14.50 -16.86
N GLY A 364 9.39 13.90 -16.45
CA GLY A 364 10.73 14.46 -16.58
C GLY A 364 10.91 15.81 -15.87
N THR A 365 11.29 15.76 -14.59
CA THR A 365 11.63 16.94 -13.77
C THR A 365 13.14 17.02 -13.53
N LEU A 366 13.62 18.12 -12.93
CA LEU A 366 14.99 18.20 -12.43
C LEU A 366 15.27 17.19 -11.31
N PHE A 367 14.25 16.73 -10.59
CA PHE A 367 14.33 15.75 -9.50
C PHE A 367 14.19 14.30 -9.98
N GLN A 368 13.66 14.11 -11.18
CA GLN A 368 13.51 12.82 -11.86
C GLN A 368 13.45 13.03 -13.38
N LYS A 369 14.62 13.04 -14.02
CA LYS A 369 14.74 13.22 -15.47
C LYS A 369 14.10 12.07 -16.28
N ASN A 370 14.18 10.85 -15.73
CA ASN A 370 13.69 9.62 -16.33
C ASN A 370 12.50 9.07 -15.55
N VAL A 371 11.35 8.99 -16.21
CA VAL A 371 10.10 8.54 -15.61
C VAL A 371 9.61 7.32 -16.35
N GLN A 372 9.17 6.30 -15.61
CA GLN A 372 8.60 5.10 -16.18
C GLN A 372 7.14 5.02 -15.76
N LEU A 373 6.25 5.07 -16.75
CA LEU A 373 4.83 4.83 -16.56
C LEU A 373 4.56 3.33 -16.72
N SER A 374 3.91 2.75 -15.72
CA SER A 374 3.57 1.33 -15.71
C SER A 374 2.06 1.12 -15.76
N ARG A 375 1.61 -0.05 -16.18
CA ARG A 375 0.18 -0.37 -16.17
C ARG A 375 -0.43 -0.42 -14.77
N PHE A 376 0.39 -0.43 -13.71
CA PHE A 376 -0.08 -0.37 -12.33
C PHE A 376 -0.74 0.98 -12.01
N ASP A 377 -0.38 2.03 -12.74
CA ASP A 377 -0.86 3.41 -12.56
C ASP A 377 -1.98 3.78 -13.55
N TRP A 378 -2.53 2.82 -14.29
CA TRP A 378 -3.57 3.09 -15.27
C TRP A 378 -4.89 3.52 -14.62
N GLY A 379 -5.49 4.55 -15.20
CA GLY A 379 -6.92 4.82 -15.11
C GLY A 379 -7.68 4.27 -16.32
N GLY A 380 -9.01 4.26 -16.21
CA GLY A 380 -9.92 3.91 -17.29
C GLY A 380 -10.21 2.41 -17.45
N PRO A 381 -11.01 2.03 -18.47
CA PRO A 381 -11.62 0.71 -18.61
C PRO A 381 -10.63 -0.45 -18.91
N GLY A 382 -9.32 -0.17 -19.03
CA GLY A 382 -8.26 -1.17 -19.18
C GLY A 382 -7.38 -1.37 -17.95
N ALA A 383 -7.61 -0.62 -16.87
CA ALA A 383 -6.77 -0.59 -15.67
C ALA A 383 -6.87 -1.85 -14.81
N PHE A 384 -8.05 -2.46 -14.73
CA PHE A 384 -8.32 -3.60 -13.85
C PHE A 384 -9.13 -4.71 -14.56
N GLY A 385 -9.07 -5.92 -14.01
CA GLY A 385 -9.95 -7.02 -14.39
C GLY A 385 -9.70 -7.68 -15.75
N LYS A 386 -10.74 -8.31 -16.28
CA LYS A 386 -10.73 -9.10 -17.53
C LYS A 386 -10.52 -8.23 -18.79
N HIS A 387 -10.51 -6.90 -18.63
CA HIS A 387 -10.35 -5.91 -19.68
C HIS A 387 -8.90 -5.43 -19.87
N SER A 388 -7.92 -6.09 -19.23
CA SER A 388 -6.48 -5.77 -19.30
C SER A 388 -5.83 -5.90 -20.69
N ASN A 389 -6.59 -6.12 -21.76
CA ASN A 389 -6.10 -6.02 -23.14
C ASN A 389 -6.53 -4.72 -23.86
N LYS A 390 -7.37 -3.88 -23.24
CA LYS A 390 -7.67 -2.52 -23.71
C LYS A 390 -6.53 -1.54 -23.33
N TYR A 391 -6.52 -0.34 -23.89
CA TYR A 391 -5.63 0.74 -23.44
C TYR A 391 -6.30 1.57 -22.34
N GLY A 392 -5.49 2.10 -21.43
CA GLY A 392 -5.89 3.05 -20.40
C GLY A 392 -5.12 4.36 -20.56
N TYR A 393 -5.15 5.18 -19.52
CA TYR A 393 -4.40 6.43 -19.46
C TYR A 393 -3.65 6.56 -18.14
N TRP A 394 -2.65 7.43 -18.13
CA TRP A 394 -1.98 7.90 -16.91
C TRP A 394 -2.38 9.35 -16.65
N GLU A 395 -2.66 9.69 -15.39
CA GLU A 395 -2.84 11.09 -14.97
C GLU A 395 -1.46 11.70 -14.73
N VAL A 396 -1.02 12.58 -15.63
CA VAL A 396 0.34 13.12 -15.64
C VAL A 396 0.37 14.64 -15.67
N PHE A 397 1.54 15.19 -15.36
CA PHE A 397 1.90 16.58 -15.60
C PHE A 397 3.20 16.64 -16.41
N SER A 398 3.32 17.54 -17.36
CA SER A 398 4.59 17.83 -18.05
C SER A 398 4.91 19.32 -17.98
N ALA A 399 6.20 19.62 -17.95
CA ALA A 399 6.70 20.96 -18.26
C ALA A 399 6.76 21.13 -19.79
N ALA A 400 6.78 22.38 -20.27
CA ALA A 400 7.15 22.66 -21.65
C ALA A 400 8.64 22.36 -21.83
N ALA A 401 8.94 21.21 -22.42
CA ALA A 401 10.29 20.72 -22.67
C ALA A 401 10.27 19.69 -23.81
N ARG A 402 11.47 19.26 -24.23
CA ARG A 402 11.62 18.20 -25.22
C ARG A 402 11.90 16.87 -24.53
N TYR A 403 11.29 15.83 -25.06
CA TYR A 403 11.24 14.51 -24.46
C TYR A 403 11.56 13.43 -25.47
N ARG A 404 12.26 12.40 -25.01
CA ARG A 404 12.32 11.10 -25.67
C ARG A 404 11.31 10.18 -25.00
N ILE A 405 10.40 9.63 -25.79
CA ILE A 405 9.33 8.76 -25.32
C ILE A 405 9.53 7.38 -25.93
N THR A 406 9.79 6.38 -25.07
CA THR A 406 9.95 4.99 -25.49
C THR A 406 8.74 4.19 -25.06
N LEU A 407 8.01 3.62 -26.03
CA LEU A 407 6.93 2.68 -25.76
C LEU A 407 7.51 1.27 -25.74
N ARG A 408 7.29 0.51 -24.66
CA ARG A 408 7.69 -0.90 -24.54
C ARG A 408 6.48 -1.81 -24.47
N PHE A 409 6.52 -2.90 -25.22
CA PHE A 409 5.40 -3.81 -25.40
C PHE A 409 5.88 -5.24 -25.68
N LYS A 410 4.96 -6.20 -25.58
CA LYS A 410 5.24 -7.60 -25.94
C LYS A 410 5.57 -7.69 -27.42
N LYS A 411 6.38 -8.69 -27.80
CA LYS A 411 6.69 -8.99 -29.21
C LYS A 411 5.40 -9.04 -30.03
N ILE A 412 5.33 -8.19 -31.06
CA ILE A 412 4.10 -8.01 -31.84
C ILE A 412 4.04 -9.03 -33.00
N PRO A 413 2.84 -9.59 -33.30
CA PRO A 413 2.69 -10.66 -34.29
C PRO A 413 2.53 -10.16 -35.73
N ALA A 414 2.35 -8.86 -35.94
CA ALA A 414 2.23 -8.23 -37.25
C ALA A 414 2.72 -6.78 -37.18
N SER A 415 2.96 -6.16 -38.33
CA SER A 415 3.27 -4.73 -38.41
C SER A 415 2.03 -3.89 -38.14
N GLY A 416 2.20 -2.71 -37.55
CA GLY A 416 1.10 -1.81 -37.21
C GLY A 416 1.59 -0.42 -36.84
N LEU A 417 0.76 0.35 -36.15
CA LEU A 417 1.10 1.70 -35.69
C LEU A 417 1.20 1.72 -34.17
N ALA A 418 2.21 2.41 -33.65
CA ALA A 418 2.27 2.79 -32.25
C ALA A 418 1.84 4.24 -32.10
N PHE A 419 1.04 4.53 -31.08
CA PHE A 419 0.51 5.85 -30.78
C PHE A 419 0.88 6.30 -29.38
N PHE A 420 1.07 7.60 -29.20
CA PHE A 420 0.83 8.23 -27.91
C PHE A 420 -0.01 9.50 -28.08
N LYS A 421 -0.78 9.85 -27.05
CA LYS A 421 -1.61 11.05 -26.99
C LYS A 421 -1.41 11.78 -25.67
N TYR A 422 -1.38 13.11 -25.73
CA TYR A 422 -1.30 13.96 -24.55
C TYR A 422 -1.75 15.41 -24.83
N GLN A 423 -2.74 15.90 -24.10
CA GLN A 423 -3.28 17.28 -24.24
C GLN A 423 -3.51 17.72 -25.71
N GLY A 424 -4.19 16.87 -26.50
CA GLY A 424 -4.47 17.15 -27.92
C GLY A 424 -3.31 16.90 -28.89
N LEU A 425 -2.07 16.69 -28.39
CA LEU A 425 -0.98 16.17 -29.19
C LEU A 425 -1.22 14.67 -29.45
N GLU A 426 -1.19 14.27 -30.71
CA GLU A 426 -1.21 12.86 -31.13
C GLU A 426 -0.02 12.61 -32.06
N LYS A 427 0.75 11.56 -31.76
CA LYS A 427 1.86 11.10 -32.60
C LYS A 427 1.72 9.61 -32.85
N ASN A 428 2.14 9.19 -34.04
CA ASN A 428 2.22 7.78 -34.38
C ASN A 428 3.42 7.48 -35.27
N ILE A 429 3.87 6.23 -35.22
CA ILE A 429 4.96 5.70 -36.04
C ILE A 429 4.68 4.24 -36.39
N LEU A 430 5.14 3.83 -37.58
CA LEU A 430 5.07 2.43 -38.02
C LEU A 430 6.00 1.57 -37.15
N VAL A 431 5.49 0.42 -36.72
CA VAL A 431 6.26 -0.59 -36.00
C VAL A 431 6.17 -1.91 -36.76
N SER A 432 7.32 -2.44 -37.16
CA SER A 432 7.42 -3.71 -37.87
C SER A 432 7.19 -4.90 -36.95
N GLU A 433 6.68 -6.00 -37.53
CA GLU A 433 6.53 -7.30 -36.87
C GLU A 433 7.77 -7.70 -36.04
N GLY A 434 7.52 -8.31 -34.87
CA GLY A 434 8.58 -8.84 -34.02
C GLY A 434 9.30 -7.82 -33.15
N LYS A 435 9.03 -6.52 -33.28
CA LYS A 435 9.54 -5.49 -32.37
C LYS A 435 8.90 -5.59 -30.97
N THR A 436 9.61 -5.08 -29.97
CA THR A 436 9.20 -5.02 -28.56
C THR A 436 9.21 -3.61 -27.99
N SER A 437 9.66 -2.64 -28.77
CA SER A 437 9.67 -1.23 -28.40
C SER A 437 9.72 -0.32 -29.62
N VAL A 438 9.37 0.94 -29.41
CA VAL A 438 9.57 2.00 -30.39
C VAL A 438 9.85 3.33 -29.67
N ILE A 439 10.57 4.23 -30.34
CA ILE A 439 11.02 5.52 -29.78
C ILE A 439 10.40 6.66 -30.59
N PHE A 440 9.78 7.61 -29.90
CA PHE A 440 9.48 8.94 -30.39
C PHE A 440 10.54 9.87 -29.81
N ASP A 441 11.50 10.28 -30.64
CA ASP A 441 12.60 11.13 -30.19
C ASP A 441 12.29 12.61 -30.41
N ASP A 442 12.90 13.45 -29.59
CA ASP A 442 12.86 14.91 -29.71
C ASP A 442 11.44 15.53 -29.79
N ILE A 443 10.52 15.02 -28.97
CA ILE A 443 9.12 15.45 -28.92
C ILE A 443 8.93 16.61 -27.94
N GLU A 444 8.38 17.73 -28.40
CA GLU A 444 7.89 18.78 -27.52
C GLU A 444 6.52 18.40 -26.94
N LEU A 445 6.43 18.31 -25.61
CA LEU A 445 5.15 18.12 -24.92
C LEU A 445 4.62 19.46 -24.41
N PRO A 446 3.30 19.75 -24.57
CA PRO A 446 2.70 20.93 -23.99
C PRO A 446 2.84 20.94 -22.46
N ALA A 447 2.93 22.11 -21.84
CA ALA A 447 2.93 22.22 -20.38
C ALA A 447 1.51 22.01 -19.82
N GLY A 448 1.40 21.39 -18.65
CA GLY A 448 0.15 21.29 -17.89
C GLY A 448 -0.14 19.87 -17.41
N SER A 449 -1.33 19.67 -16.86
CA SER A 449 -1.83 18.35 -16.46
C SER A 449 -2.71 17.76 -17.54
N GLY A 450 -2.66 16.44 -17.72
CA GLY A 450 -3.54 15.77 -18.67
C GLY A 450 -3.40 14.25 -18.63
N ARG A 451 -4.25 13.60 -19.42
CA ARG A 451 -4.18 12.16 -19.65
C ARG A 451 -3.13 11.86 -20.70
N PHE A 452 -2.19 11.00 -20.34
CA PHE A 452 -1.26 10.40 -21.28
C PHE A 452 -1.78 9.03 -21.70
N GLU A 453 -1.88 8.78 -22.99
CA GLU A 453 -2.32 7.50 -23.54
C GLU A 453 -1.23 6.94 -24.44
N ALA A 454 -1.01 5.62 -24.39
CA ALA A 454 -0.10 4.95 -25.31
C ALA A 454 -0.57 3.53 -25.65
N PHE A 455 -0.64 3.24 -26.94
CA PHE A 455 -1.20 1.99 -27.44
C PHE A 455 -0.65 1.64 -28.82
N LEU A 456 -0.84 0.38 -29.19
CA LEU A 456 -0.57 -0.17 -30.50
C LEU A 456 -1.90 -0.38 -31.22
N LYS A 457 -1.89 -0.16 -32.54
CA LYS A 457 -3.02 -0.44 -33.42
C LYS A 457 -2.60 -1.42 -34.51
N PHE A 458 -3.23 -2.59 -34.50
CA PHE A 458 -3.13 -3.61 -35.54
C PHE A 458 -4.53 -3.80 -36.09
N ASP A 459 -4.72 -3.59 -37.39
CA ASP A 459 -6.03 -3.56 -38.03
C ASP A 459 -7.01 -2.62 -37.28
N SER A 460 -8.14 -3.15 -36.79
CA SER A 460 -9.15 -2.43 -36.01
C SER A 460 -8.97 -2.55 -34.48
N LYS A 461 -7.90 -3.20 -34.00
CA LYS A 461 -7.70 -3.49 -32.57
C LYS A 461 -6.64 -2.60 -31.94
N GLU A 462 -7.01 -1.94 -30.85
CA GLU A 462 -6.13 -1.13 -30.02
C GLU A 462 -5.71 -1.91 -28.76
N THR A 463 -4.40 -1.99 -28.50
CA THR A 463 -3.83 -2.71 -27.35
C THR A 463 -2.84 -1.80 -26.64
N GLY A 464 -3.03 -1.56 -25.33
CA GLY A 464 -2.13 -0.69 -24.58
C GLY A 464 -0.73 -1.30 -24.39
N VAL A 465 0.26 -0.42 -24.23
CA VAL A 465 1.67 -0.80 -24.05
C VAL A 465 1.96 -1.29 -22.63
N GLN A 466 3.08 -1.98 -22.41
CA GLN A 466 3.47 -2.47 -21.07
C GLN A 466 4.10 -1.34 -20.23
N PHE A 467 4.95 -0.53 -20.84
CA PHE A 467 5.58 0.61 -20.18
C PHE A 467 5.76 1.77 -21.15
N VAL A 468 5.85 2.97 -20.60
CA VAL A 468 6.30 4.17 -21.28
C VAL A 468 7.48 4.74 -20.50
N ASP A 469 8.65 4.83 -21.11
CA ASP A 469 9.78 5.55 -20.53
C ASP A 469 9.82 6.96 -21.13
N VAL A 470 9.76 7.98 -20.28
CA VAL A 470 9.79 9.40 -20.65
C VAL A 470 11.07 10.01 -20.08
N GLU A 471 11.98 10.36 -20.97
CA GLU A 471 13.23 11.05 -20.66
C GLU A 471 13.11 12.50 -21.11
N ARG A 472 13.27 13.45 -20.19
CA ARG A 472 13.42 14.87 -20.57
C ARG A 472 14.81 15.08 -21.18
N ILE A 473 14.92 15.70 -22.35
CA ILE A 473 16.19 15.85 -23.07
C ILE A 473 16.94 17.12 -22.62
N ASN A 474 16.21 18.23 -22.44
CA ASN A 474 16.78 19.57 -22.18
C ASN A 474 16.27 20.26 -20.90
#